data_AF-A0A1M6H4I3-F1
#
_entry.id   AF-A0A1M6H4I3-F1
#
_cell.length_a   1.000
_cell.length_b   1.000
_cell.length_c   1.000
_cell.angle_alpha   90.00
_cell.angle_beta   90.00
_cell.angle_gamma   90.00
#
_symmetry.space_group_name_H-M   'P 1'
#
loop_
_entity.id
_entity.type
_entity.pdbx_description
1 polymer ?
#
loop_
_entity_poly.entity_id
_entity_poly.type
_entity_poly.pdbx_seq_one_letter_code
_entity_poly.pdbx_strand_id
1 'polypeptide(L)' 'MATYTITINEKTKAGKKLVALLESLNEVVSISEIRKSKGLDEALEDVKHGRVWEAKNAKDLINKCL' A
#
# COMPACT_ATOMS: atom_id res chain seq x y z
N MET A 1 2.36 -23.13 12.01
CA MET A 1 1.42 -22.07 11.57
C MET A 1 1.40 -22.10 10.05
N ALA A 2 0.23 -22.16 9.42
CA ALA A 2 0.09 -22.16 7.97
C ALA A 2 -0.58 -20.85 7.53
N THR A 3 -0.12 -20.24 6.44
CA THR A 3 -0.64 -18.97 5.93
C THR A 3 -1.57 -19.23 4.76
N TYR A 4 -2.77 -18.66 4.81
CA TYR A 4 -3.75 -18.73 3.72
C TYR A 4 -4.00 -17.33 3.18
N THR A 5 -3.96 -17.17 1.85
CA THR A 5 -4.27 -15.91 1.18
C THR A 5 -5.68 -15.98 0.59
N ILE A 6 -6.55 -15.05 0.97
CA ILE A 6 -7.91 -14.95 0.46
C ILE A 6 -8.16 -13.55 -0.10
N THR A 7 -8.85 -13.48 -1.23
CA THR A 7 -9.27 -12.21 -1.85
C THR A 7 -10.75 -11.99 -1.55
N ILE A 8 -11.07 -10.92 -0.81
CA ILE A 8 -12.45 -10.62 -0.40
C ILE A 8 -12.95 -9.39 -1.18
N ASN A 9 -14.15 -9.51 -1.76
CA ASN A 9 -14.82 -8.37 -2.40
C ASN A 9 -15.68 -7.59 -1.40
N GLU A 10 -15.10 -6.57 -0.78
CA GLU A 10 -15.74 -5.70 0.23
C GLU A 10 -16.88 -4.83 -0.30
N LYS A 11 -17.06 -4.72 -1.62
CA LYS A 11 -18.18 -3.95 -2.20
C LYS A 11 -19.52 -4.67 -1.98
N THR A 12 -19.50 -5.97 -1.69
CA THR A 12 -20.71 -6.77 -1.46
C THR A 12 -21.10 -6.83 0.01
N LYS A 13 -22.40 -6.98 0.31
CA LYS A 13 -22.88 -7.15 1.70
C LYS A 13 -22.23 -8.37 2.39
N ALA A 14 -22.04 -9.46 1.64
CA ALA A 14 -21.41 -10.68 2.15
C ALA A 14 -19.91 -10.45 2.45
N GLY A 15 -19.19 -9.75 1.57
CA GLY A 15 -17.79 -9.40 1.79
C GLY A 15 -17.57 -8.57 3.05
N LYS A 16 -18.40 -7.55 3.28
CA LYS A 16 -18.34 -6.74 4.51
C LYS A 16 -18.56 -7.56 5.78
N LYS A 17 -19.53 -8.49 5.75
CA LYS A 17 -19.78 -9.40 6.88
C LYS A 17 -18.62 -10.35 7.14
N LEU A 18 -17.98 -10.83 6.07
CA LEU A 18 -16.83 -11.72 6.19
C LEU A 18 -15.63 -10.99 6.82
N VAL A 19 -15.36 -9.75 6.40
CA VAL A 19 -14.30 -8.92 7.03
C VAL A 19 -14.59 -8.71 8.51
N ALA A 20 -15.81 -8.30 8.87
CA ALA A 20 -16.19 -8.09 10.27
C ALA A 20 -16.05 -9.37 11.12
N LEU A 21 -16.34 -10.54 10.55
CA LEU A 21 -16.12 -11.82 11.22
C LEU A 21 -14.62 -12.09 11.43
N LEU A 22 -13.79 -11.88 10.41
CA LEU A 22 -12.34 -12.08 10.51
C LEU A 22 -11.71 -11.13 11.54
N GLU A 23 -12.16 -9.87 11.60
CA GLU A 23 -11.74 -8.90 12.61
C GLU A 23 -12.12 -9.31 14.04
N SER A 24 -13.29 -9.95 14.22
CA SER A 24 -13.72 -10.48 15.52
C SER A 24 -12.87 -11.65 16.03
N LEU A 25 -12.09 -12.29 15.14
CA LEU A 25 -11.26 -13.47 15.43
C LEU A 25 -9.78 -13.08 15.66
N ASN A 26 -9.52 -11.91 16.24
CA ASN A 26 -8.19 -11.33 16.54
C ASN A 26 -7.17 -12.35 17.11
N GLU A 27 -7.60 -13.28 17.97
CA GLU A 27 -6.70 -14.28 18.58
C GLU A 27 -6.31 -15.45 17.65
N VAL A 28 -7.02 -15.62 16.53
CA VAL A 28 -6.88 -16.76 15.60
C VAL A 28 -6.39 -16.32 14.23
N VAL A 29 -6.67 -15.07 13.83
CA VAL A 29 -6.39 -14.55 12.48
C VAL A 29 -5.64 -13.24 12.56
N SER A 30 -4.47 -13.19 11.93
CA SER A 30 -3.74 -11.94 11.67
C SER A 30 -4.06 -11.45 10.26
N ILE A 31 -4.81 -10.36 10.15
CA ILE A 31 -5.13 -9.73 8.87
C ILE A 31 -4.02 -8.76 8.51
N SER A 32 -3.17 -9.14 7.55
CA SER A 32 -2.22 -8.21 6.93
C SER A 32 -2.88 -7.59 5.70
N GLU A 33 -3.31 -6.32 5.79
CA GLU A 33 -3.70 -5.58 4.60
C GLU A 33 -2.48 -5.49 3.67
N ILE A 34 -2.52 -6.19 2.53
CA ILE A 34 -1.61 -5.91 1.43
C ILE A 34 -2.13 -4.62 0.80
N ARG A 35 -1.85 -3.48 1.45
CA ARG A 35 -2.06 -2.17 0.83
C ARG A 35 -1.18 -2.15 -0.41
N LYS A 36 -1.80 -2.26 -1.59
CA LYS A 36 -1.20 -1.67 -2.78
C LYS A 36 -0.99 -0.20 -2.41
N SER A 37 0.25 0.20 -2.20
CA SER A 37 0.63 1.59 -2.00
C SER A 37 -0.11 2.38 -3.06
N LYS A 38 -1.04 3.25 -2.64
CA LYS A 38 -1.70 4.15 -3.58
C LYS A 38 -0.60 5.07 -4.11
N GLY A 39 -0.73 5.63 -5.31
CA GLY A 39 0.31 6.51 -5.88
C GLY A 39 0.70 7.68 -4.95
N LEU A 40 -0.16 8.06 -4.00
CA LEU A 40 0.16 8.99 -2.92
C LEU A 40 1.13 8.43 -1.86
N ASP A 41 0.97 7.17 -1.45
CA ASP A 41 1.89 6.51 -0.50
C ASP A 41 3.27 6.34 -1.14
N GLU A 42 3.31 5.96 -2.42
CA GLU A 42 4.54 5.85 -3.20
C GLU A 42 5.24 7.21 -3.35
N ALA A 43 4.48 8.26 -3.71
CA ALA A 43 5.02 9.62 -3.77
C ALA A 43 5.54 10.10 -2.41
N LEU A 44 4.88 9.74 -1.30
CA LEU A 44 5.33 10.07 0.05
C LEU A 44 6.62 9.33 0.40
N GLU A 45 6.75 8.06 0.00
CA GLU A 45 7.99 7.30 0.15
C GLU A 45 9.12 7.88 -0.71
N ASP A 46 8.84 8.35 -1.92
CA ASP A 46 9.85 9.00 -2.77
C ASP A 46 10.38 10.29 -2.13
N VAL A 47 9.51 11.11 -1.54
CA VAL A 47 9.93 12.28 -0.76
C VAL A 47 10.79 11.85 0.43
N LYS A 48 10.34 10.84 1.19
CA LYS A 48 11.02 10.37 2.41
C LYS A 48 12.40 9.79 2.14
N HIS A 49 12.56 9.08 1.03
CA HIS A 49 13.83 8.45 0.64
C HIS A 49 14.71 9.36 -0.24
N GLY A 50 14.32 10.63 -0.44
CA GLY A 50 15.10 11.58 -1.23
C GLY A 50 15.16 11.27 -2.72
N ARG A 51 14.18 10.53 -3.25
CA ARG A 51 14.04 10.17 -4.67
C ARG A 51 13.28 11.24 -5.48
N VAL A 52 13.12 12.43 -4.92
CA VAL A 52 12.47 13.58 -5.57
C VAL A 52 13.53 14.61 -5.92
N TRP A 53 13.63 14.96 -7.20
CA TRP A 53 14.55 15.97 -7.70
C TRP A 53 13.78 17.18 -8.21
N GLU A 54 14.05 18.35 -7.64
CA GLU A 54 13.57 19.61 -8.19
C GLU A 54 14.58 20.11 -9.24
N ALA A 55 14.10 20.34 -10.46
CA ALA A 55 14.90 20.89 -11.54
C ALA A 55 14.13 21.94 -12.32
N LYS A 56 14.82 23.02 -12.72
CA LYS A 56 14.19 24.11 -13.48
C LYS A 56 13.91 23.73 -14.94
N ASN A 57 14.68 22.79 -15.48
CA ASN A 57 14.55 22.29 -16.84
C ASN A 57 15.23 20.91 -16.96
N ALA A 58 15.02 20.24 -18.10
CA ALA A 58 15.56 18.89 -18.34
C ALA A 58 17.10 18.83 -18.25
N LYS A 59 17.81 19.90 -18.65
CA LYS A 59 19.28 19.96 -18.60
C LYS A 59 19.79 20.03 -17.16
N ASP A 60 19.11 20.81 -16.30
CA ASP A 60 19.38 20.91 -14.86
C ASP A 60 19.16 19.57 -14.15
N LEU A 61 18.11 18.84 -14.54
CA LEU A 61 17.85 17.50 -13.99
C LEU A 61 18.97 16.52 -14.34
N ILE A 62 19.37 16.45 -15.63
CA ILE A 62 20.45 15.57 -16.09
C ILE A 62 21.76 15.86 -15.34
N ASN A 63 22.10 17.13 -15.15
CA ASN A 63 23.31 17.53 -14.40
C ASN A 63 23.26 17.21 -12.90
N LYS A 64 22.07 17.04 -12.31
CA LYS A 64 21.91 16.67 -10.88
C LYS A 64 21.90 15.16 -10.66
N CYS A 65 21.66 14.38 -11.72
CA CYS A 65 21.61 12.93 -11.68
C CYS A 65 22.92 12.24 -12.12
N LEU A 66 23.88 13.01 -12.67
CA LEU A 66 25.21 12.58 -13.10
C LEU A 66 26.28 13.08 -12.13
#